data_AF-A0A258VX22-F1
#
_entry.id   AF-A0A258VX22-F1
#
_cell.length_a   1.000
_cell.length_b   1.000
_cell.length_c   1.000
_cell.angle_alpha   90.00
_cell.angle_beta   90.00
_cell.angle_gamma   90.00
#
_symmetry.space_group_name_H-M   'P 1'
#
loop_
_entity.id
_entity.type
_entity.pdbx_description
1 polymer ?
#
loop_
_entity_poly.entity_id
_entity_poly.type
_entity_poly.pdbx_seq_one_letter_code
_entity_poly.pdbx_strand_id
1 'polypeptide(L)'
;MAEQEGEKSFAPTEKRKKDAAKNGDVLRSKELATAVGVLVGAVWLKFAGPWLFDAMQDTLRASFTLDRAAIEDFTPNKLLIGALVAVLPPVFVLGAIVLASSVFSQIGLSDGRWNMGNLAPKASRINPMSGLKRMFGTQGLI
;
A
#
# COMPACT_ATOMS: atom_id res chain seq x y z
N MET A 1 -15.74 -30.63 43.83
CA MET A 1 -16.14 -29.82 42.65
C MET A 1 -15.60 -28.43 42.88
N ALA A 2 -14.55 -28.05 42.15
CA ALA A 2 -13.95 -26.72 42.26
C ALA A 2 -14.80 -25.73 41.45
N GLU A 3 -15.25 -24.68 42.11
CA GLU A 3 -16.10 -23.62 41.57
C GLU A 3 -15.36 -22.88 40.44
N GLN A 4 -15.99 -22.78 39.28
CA GLN A 4 -15.55 -21.91 38.20
C GLN A 4 -15.78 -20.46 38.64
N GLU A 5 -14.71 -19.78 39.05
CA GLU A 5 -14.70 -18.34 39.24
C GLU A 5 -15.08 -17.67 37.92
N GLY A 6 -16.29 -17.12 37.85
CA GLY A 6 -16.81 -16.42 36.68
C GLY A 6 -15.90 -15.28 36.28
N GLU A 7 -15.35 -15.36 35.07
CA GLU A 7 -14.57 -14.30 34.44
C GLU A 7 -15.42 -13.03 34.33
N LYS A 8 -15.24 -12.10 35.28
CA LYS A 8 -15.79 -10.75 35.18
C LYS A 8 -15.03 -10.01 34.08
N SER A 9 -15.56 -10.06 32.86
CA SER A 9 -15.12 -9.24 31.73
C SER A 9 -15.49 -7.77 32.00
N PHE A 10 -14.68 -7.07 32.80
CA PHE A 10 -14.80 -5.63 32.94
C PHE A 10 -14.33 -4.95 31.67
N ALA A 11 -15.17 -4.09 31.09
CA ALA A 11 -14.77 -3.24 29.99
C ALA A 11 -13.51 -2.43 30.37
N PRO A 12 -12.51 -2.31 29.49
CA PRO A 12 -11.26 -1.62 29.80
C PRO A 12 -11.53 -0.16 30.15
N THR A 13 -10.92 0.32 31.24
CA THR A 13 -11.00 1.73 31.66
C THR A 13 -10.39 2.65 30.60
N GLU A 14 -10.85 3.90 30.55
CA GLU A 14 -10.35 4.92 29.59
C GLU A 14 -8.83 5.10 29.66
N LYS A 15 -8.22 4.94 30.86
CA LYS A 15 -6.76 4.95 31.03
C LYS A 15 -6.09 3.76 30.32
N ARG A 16 -6.61 2.54 30.48
CA ARG A 16 -6.10 1.35 29.79
C ARG A 16 -6.22 1.45 28.27
N LYS A 17 -7.32 1.98 27.74
CA LYS A 17 -7.49 2.22 26.30
C LYS A 17 -6.46 3.22 25.76
N LYS A 18 -6.22 4.32 26.49
CA LYS A 18 -5.21 5.33 26.12
C LYS A 18 -3.79 4.76 26.14
N ASP A 19 -3.46 3.93 27.13
CA ASP A 19 -2.14 3.32 27.23
C ASP A 19 -1.92 2.24 26.15
N ALA A 20 -2.93 1.45 25.81
CA ALA A 20 -2.89 0.52 24.68
C ALA A 20 -2.65 1.26 23.34
N ALA A 21 -3.38 2.35 23.10
CA ALA A 21 -3.19 3.19 21.93
C ALA A 21 -1.78 3.83 21.89
N LYS A 22 -1.25 4.28 23.05
CA LYS A 22 0.13 4.77 23.18
C LYS A 22 1.20 3.70 22.92
N ASN A 23 0.86 2.42 23.07
CA ASN A 23 1.75 1.32 22.70
C ASN A 23 1.62 0.89 21.24
N GLY A 24 0.68 1.52 20.50
CA GLY A 24 0.43 1.24 19.08
C GLY A 24 -0.58 0.11 18.84
N ASP A 25 -1.23 -0.39 19.88
CA ASP A 25 -2.38 -1.32 19.77
C ASP A 25 -3.63 -0.51 19.40
N VAL A 26 -3.65 -0.02 18.16
CA VAL A 26 -4.82 0.54 17.50
C VAL A 26 -5.45 -0.51 16.61
N LEU A 27 -6.78 -0.49 16.52
CA LEU A 27 -7.51 -1.40 15.65
C LEU A 27 -7.12 -1.10 14.19
N ARG A 28 -6.40 -2.03 13.55
CA ARG A 28 -6.03 -1.92 12.15
C ARG A 28 -6.69 -3.04 11.38
N SER A 29 -7.62 -2.70 10.49
CA SER A 29 -8.14 -3.66 9.52
C SER A 29 -7.09 -3.89 8.45
N LYS A 30 -6.53 -5.10 8.40
CA LYS A 30 -5.57 -5.49 7.36
C LYS A 30 -6.22 -5.47 5.97
N GLU A 31 -7.49 -5.82 5.88
CA GLU A 31 -8.23 -5.92 4.61
C GLU A 31 -8.72 -4.57 4.08
N LEU A 32 -8.86 -3.54 4.92
CA LEU A 32 -9.34 -2.23 4.47
C LEU A 32 -8.37 -1.60 3.47
N ALA A 33 -7.06 -1.67 3.75
CA ALA A 33 -6.05 -1.13 2.85
C ALA A 33 -6.08 -1.82 1.47
N THR A 34 -6.26 -3.15 1.46
CA THR A 34 -6.40 -3.94 0.23
C THR A 34 -7.67 -3.52 -0.53
N ALA A 35 -8.81 -3.45 0.14
CA ALA A 35 -10.09 -3.06 -0.48
C ALA A 35 -10.04 -1.64 -1.06
N VAL A 36 -9.48 -0.69 -0.31
CA VAL A 36 -9.29 0.70 -0.78
C VAL A 36 -8.35 0.73 -1.98
N GLY A 37 -7.25 -0.03 -1.95
CA GLY A 37 -6.31 -0.12 -3.07
C GLY A 37 -6.97 -0.65 -4.35
N VAL A 38 -7.79 -1.69 -4.24
CA VAL A 38 -8.55 -2.22 -5.38
C VAL A 38 -9.55 -1.18 -5.93
N LEU A 39 -10.29 -0.50 -5.06
CA LEU A 39 -11.23 0.55 -5.46
C LEU A 39 -10.53 1.72 -6.16
N VAL A 40 -9.40 2.18 -5.60
CA VAL A 40 -8.56 3.22 -6.20
C VAL A 40 -8.07 2.79 -7.58
N GLY A 41 -7.59 1.54 -7.72
CA GLY A 41 -7.17 0.98 -9.00
C GLY A 41 -8.29 0.96 -10.02
N ALA A 42 -9.49 0.54 -9.63
CA ALA A 42 -10.67 0.51 -10.51
C ALA A 42 -11.10 1.91 -10.97
N VAL A 43 -11.13 2.89 -10.05
CA VAL A 43 -11.44 4.29 -10.37
C VAL A 43 -10.37 4.86 -11.30
N TRP A 44 -9.09 4.62 -11.01
CA TRP A 44 -8.00 5.08 -11.86
C TRP A 44 -8.08 4.47 -13.26
N LEU A 45 -8.34 3.17 -13.39
CA LEU A 45 -8.52 2.52 -14.69
C LEU A 45 -9.69 3.13 -15.49
N LYS A 46 -10.80 3.46 -14.81
CA LYS A 46 -11.96 4.08 -15.47
C LYS A 46 -11.64 5.46 -16.06
N PHE A 47 -10.89 6.29 -15.34
CA PHE A 47 -10.68 7.70 -15.73
C PHE A 47 -9.34 7.97 -16.41
N ALA A 48 -8.26 7.34 -15.96
CA ALA A 48 -6.91 7.49 -16.49
C ALA A 48 -6.45 6.30 -17.35
N GLY A 49 -7.20 5.19 -17.38
CA GLY A 49 -6.92 4.06 -18.25
C GLY A 49 -6.94 4.39 -19.74
N PRO A 50 -7.94 5.14 -20.27
CA PRO A 50 -7.92 5.58 -21.67
C PRO A 50 -6.67 6.41 -22.00
N TRP A 51 -6.27 7.31 -21.10
CA TRP A 51 -5.07 8.12 -21.28
C TRP A 51 -3.80 7.25 -21.35
N LEU A 52 -3.64 6.27 -20.46
CA LEU A 52 -2.52 5.32 -20.54
C LEU A 52 -2.56 4.54 -21.85
N PHE A 53 -3.75 4.07 -22.24
CA PHE A 53 -3.92 3.26 -23.44
C PHE A 53 -3.55 4.04 -24.72
N ASP A 54 -4.00 5.28 -24.85
CA ASP A 54 -3.68 6.16 -25.97
C ASP A 54 -2.16 6.43 -26.03
N ALA A 55 -1.54 6.74 -24.90
CA ALA A 55 -0.09 6.96 -24.82
C ALA A 55 0.71 5.72 -25.24
N MET A 56 0.24 4.52 -24.87
CA MET A 56 0.85 3.26 -25.31
C MET A 56 0.65 3.03 -26.81
N GLN A 57 -0.54 3.31 -27.35
CA GLN A 57 -0.80 3.18 -28.79
C GLN A 57 0.07 4.11 -29.61
N ASP A 58 0.20 5.37 -29.21
CA ASP A 58 1.02 6.35 -29.93
C ASP A 58 2.51 5.99 -29.85
N THR A 59 2.97 5.51 -28.70
CA THR A 59 4.33 4.98 -28.54
C THR A 59 4.60 3.80 -29.48
N LEU A 60 3.67 2.85 -29.55
CA LEU A 60 3.79 1.68 -30.43
C LEU A 60 3.78 2.10 -31.90
N ARG A 61 2.86 2.98 -32.30
CA ARG A 61 2.81 3.53 -33.66
C ARG A 61 4.14 4.17 -34.04
N ALA A 62 4.65 5.07 -33.20
CA ALA A 62 5.93 5.75 -33.41
C ALA A 62 7.11 4.77 -33.51
N SER A 63 7.08 3.68 -32.72
CA SER A 63 8.13 2.66 -32.74
C SER A 63 8.09 1.76 -33.98
N PHE A 64 6.93 1.58 -34.60
CA PHE A 64 6.74 0.73 -35.79
C PHE A 64 6.68 1.51 -37.11
N THR A 65 6.57 2.83 -37.08
CA THR A 65 6.76 3.69 -38.27
C THR A 65 8.24 3.98 -38.47
N LEU A 66 8.87 3.26 -39.40
CA LEU A 66 10.21 3.56 -39.89
C LEU A 66 10.13 4.43 -41.14
N ASP A 67 10.50 5.71 -40.99
CA ASP A 67 10.73 6.61 -42.11
C ASP A 67 12.22 6.59 -42.51
N ARG A 68 12.52 7.03 -43.73
CA ARG A 68 13.89 7.08 -44.27
C ARG A 68 14.82 7.91 -43.38
N ALA A 69 14.32 9.00 -42.82
CA ALA A 69 15.05 9.83 -41.85
C ALA A 69 15.35 9.08 -40.53
N ALA A 70 14.47 8.17 -40.10
CA ALA A 70 14.70 7.35 -38.90
C ALA A 70 15.73 6.24 -39.13
N ILE A 71 15.93 5.83 -40.39
CA ILE A 71 16.98 4.89 -40.80
C ILE A 71 18.32 5.62 -40.94
N GLU A 72 18.31 6.84 -41.48
CA GLU A 72 19.51 7.67 -41.68
C GLU A 72 20.06 8.26 -40.36
N ASP A 73 19.21 8.64 -39.40
CA ASP A 73 19.58 9.08 -38.04
C ASP A 73 18.92 8.22 -36.96
N PHE A 74 19.29 6.93 -36.93
CA PHE A 74 18.74 5.96 -35.98
C PHE A 74 19.15 6.28 -34.54
N THR A 75 18.25 6.93 -33.79
CA THR A 75 18.46 7.39 -32.42
C THR A 75 17.44 6.75 -31.46
N PRO A 76 17.62 5.46 -31.09
CA PRO A 76 16.66 4.71 -30.27
C PRO A 76 16.42 5.34 -28.89
N ASN A 77 17.42 6.05 -28.35
CA ASN A 77 17.27 6.77 -27.08
C ASN A 77 16.18 7.85 -27.14
N LYS A 78 16.02 8.57 -28.27
CA LYS A 78 14.98 9.59 -28.42
C LYS A 78 13.59 8.96 -28.40
N LEU A 79 13.42 7.81 -29.06
CA LEU A 79 12.17 7.04 -29.03
C LEU A 79 11.85 6.54 -27.62
N LEU A 80 12.85 5.98 -26.91
CA LEU A 80 12.67 5.52 -25.53
C LEU A 80 12.33 6.65 -24.56
N ILE A 81 12.97 7.81 -24.69
CA ILE A 81 12.67 8.98 -23.86
C ILE A 81 11.26 9.50 -24.17
N GLY A 82 10.87 9.57 -25.45
CA GLY A 82 9.52 9.97 -25.85
C GLY A 82 8.45 9.04 -25.28
N ALA A 83 8.68 7.73 -25.37
CA ALA A 83 7.83 6.71 -24.75
C ALA A 83 7.70 6.88 -23.24
N LEU A 84 8.82 7.07 -22.55
CA LEU A 84 8.86 7.34 -21.11
C LEU A 84 8.04 8.59 -20.77
N VAL A 85 8.27 9.70 -21.46
CA VAL A 85 7.56 10.97 -21.18
C VAL A 85 6.06 10.83 -21.43
N ALA A 86 5.63 10.03 -22.41
CA ALA A 86 4.22 9.79 -22.69
C ALA A 86 3.53 8.89 -21.64
N VAL A 87 4.21 7.82 -21.20
CA VAL A 87 3.62 6.78 -20.33
C VAL A 87 3.80 7.06 -18.84
N LEU A 88 4.86 7.76 -18.45
CA LEU A 88 5.19 8.01 -17.03
C LEU A 88 4.10 8.81 -16.28
N PRO A 89 3.51 9.88 -16.85
CA PRO A 89 2.51 10.68 -16.14
C PRO A 89 1.28 9.90 -15.63
N PRO A 90 0.57 9.08 -16.43
CA PRO A 90 -0.56 8.31 -15.91
C PRO A 90 -0.15 7.33 -14.81
N VAL A 91 1.00 6.67 -14.96
CA VAL A 91 1.54 5.75 -13.96
C VAL A 91 1.90 6.48 -12.66
N PHE A 92 2.47 7.68 -12.76
CA PHE A 92 2.80 8.48 -11.59
C PHE A 92 1.55 8.95 -10.85
N VAL A 93 0.50 9.31 -11.57
CA VAL A 93 -0.82 9.63 -10.98
C VAL A 93 -1.38 8.43 -10.22
N LEU A 94 -1.31 7.21 -10.79
CA LEU A 94 -1.73 6.00 -10.07
C LEU A 94 -0.94 5.83 -8.77
N GLY A 95 0.40 5.89 -8.86
CA GLY A 95 1.29 5.75 -7.72
C GLY A 95 0.98 6.78 -6.62
N ALA A 96 0.78 8.04 -7.00
CA ALA A 96 0.44 9.11 -6.07
C ALA A 96 -0.90 8.87 -5.35
N ILE A 97 -1.95 8.44 -6.06
CA ILE A 97 -3.26 8.17 -5.46
C ILE A 97 -3.21 6.92 -4.55
N VAL A 98 -2.48 5.87 -4.95
CA VAL A 98 -2.29 4.68 -4.11
C VAL A 98 -1.52 5.02 -2.84
N LEU A 99 -0.44 5.81 -2.94
CA LEU A 99 0.30 6.28 -1.77
C LEU A 99 -0.58 7.14 -0.85
N ALA A 100 -1.31 8.10 -1.41
CA ALA A 100 -2.19 8.97 -0.64
C ALA A 100 -3.30 8.17 0.07
N SER A 101 -3.95 7.24 -0.62
CA SER A 101 -5.01 6.40 -0.06
C SER A 101 -4.50 5.43 1.01
N SER A 102 -3.30 4.86 0.83
CA SER A 102 -2.66 4.01 1.84
C SER A 102 -2.31 4.79 3.10
N VAL A 103 -1.74 5.99 2.96
CA VAL A 103 -1.45 6.88 4.08
C VAL A 103 -2.75 7.28 4.79
N PHE A 104 -3.78 7.67 4.04
CA PHE A 104 -5.07 8.06 4.60
C PHE A 104 -5.76 6.90 5.33
N SER A 105 -5.77 5.69 4.75
CA SER A 105 -6.32 4.50 5.38
C SER A 105 -5.61 4.16 6.70
N GLN A 106 -4.28 4.30 6.74
CA GLN A 106 -3.51 4.02 7.95
C GLN A 106 -3.67 5.09 9.04
N ILE A 107 -3.72 6.37 8.67
CA ILE A 107 -3.89 7.48 9.62
C ILE A 107 -5.32 7.55 10.15
N GLY A 108 -6.32 7.38 9.27
CA GLY A 108 -7.74 7.43 9.61
C GLY A 108 -8.15 6.37 10.64
N LEU A 109 -7.55 5.18 10.58
CA LEU A 109 -7.77 4.12 11.58
C LEU A 109 -6.98 4.32 12.88
N SER A 110 -6.01 5.23 12.90
CA SER A 110 -5.09 5.44 14.03
C SER A 110 -5.50 6.62 14.94
N ASP A 111 -6.71 7.18 14.79
CA ASP A 111 -7.17 8.41 15.47
C ASP A 111 -6.18 9.60 15.29
N GLY A 112 -5.40 9.61 14.20
CA GLY A 112 -4.34 10.62 13.98
C GLY A 112 -3.16 10.55 14.97
N ARG A 113 -3.03 9.47 15.74
CA ARG A 113 -2.02 9.36 16.81
C ARG A 113 -0.70 8.82 16.25
N TRP A 114 0.33 9.65 16.30
CA TRP A 114 1.68 9.25 15.89
C TRP A 114 2.47 8.72 17.08
N ASN A 115 2.84 7.44 17.04
CA ASN A 115 3.58 6.80 18.13
C ASN A 115 5.09 6.75 17.81
N MET A 116 5.84 7.77 18.22
CA MET A 116 7.30 7.81 18.06
C MET A 116 8.01 6.60 18.70
N GLY A 117 7.43 5.99 19.74
CA GLY A 117 7.96 4.78 20.37
C GLY A 117 7.95 3.53 19.47
N ASN A 118 7.24 3.57 18.33
CA ASN A 118 7.26 2.51 17.32
C ASN A 118 8.43 2.61 16.34
N LEU A 119 9.10 3.76 16.25
CA LEU A 119 10.30 3.97 15.43
C LEU A 119 11.56 3.40 16.09
N ALA A 120 11.53 3.20 17.41
CA ALA A 120 12.65 2.62 18.13
C ALA A 120 12.89 1.16 17.71
N PRO A 121 14.14 0.75 17.42
CA PRO A 121 14.46 -0.64 17.16
C PRO A 121 14.22 -1.46 18.43
N LYS A 122 13.23 -2.37 18.38
CA LYS A 122 12.94 -3.31 19.47
C LYS A 122 13.52 -4.67 19.11
N ALA A 123 14.50 -5.17 19.86
CA ALA A 123 15.11 -6.48 19.62
C ALA A 123 14.08 -7.63 19.58
N SER A 124 12.99 -7.51 20.34
CA SER A 124 11.87 -8.47 20.33
C SER A 124 11.14 -8.58 18.99
N ARG A 125 11.22 -7.58 18.11
CA ARG A 125 10.62 -7.60 16.77
C ARG A 125 11.46 -8.33 15.72
N ILE A 126 12.76 -8.54 15.99
CA ILE A 126 13.71 -9.15 15.04
C ILE A 126 13.92 -10.64 15.35
N ASN A 127 13.44 -11.14 16.49
CA ASN A 127 13.63 -12.54 16.87
C ASN A 127 12.94 -13.50 15.87
N PRO A 128 13.69 -14.34 15.13
CA PRO A 128 13.12 -15.26 14.14
C PRO A 128 12.20 -16.33 14.76
N MET A 129 12.45 -16.72 16.02
CA MET A 129 11.63 -17.70 16.73
C MET A 129 10.21 -17.19 16.99
N SER A 130 10.05 -15.89 17.30
CA SER A 130 8.72 -15.30 17.47
C SER A 130 7.99 -15.16 16.14
N GLY A 131 8.72 -14.93 15.04
CA GLY A 131 8.19 -14.96 13.67
C GLY A 131 7.62 -16.33 13.30
N LEU A 132 8.41 -17.40 13.51
CA LEU A 132 7.97 -18.78 13.26
C LEU A 132 6.74 -19.16 14.09
N LYS A 133 6.73 -18.83 15.39
CA LYS A 133 5.55 -19.06 16.24
C LYS A 133 4.31 -18.30 15.75
N ARG A 134 4.48 -17.12 15.17
CA ARG A 134 3.36 -16.33 14.64
C ARG A 134 2.85 -16.87 13.29
N MET A 135 3.74 -17.43 12.46
CA MET A 135 3.38 -18.02 11.16
C MET A 135 2.73 -19.40 11.30
N PHE A 136 3.23 -20.24 12.22
CA PHE A 136 2.78 -21.63 12.39
C PHE A 136 1.97 -21.87 13.68
N GLY A 137 1.70 -20.82 14.45
CA GLY A 137 0.89 -20.89 15.67
C GLY A 137 -0.61 -20.67 15.39
N THR A 138 -1.37 -20.44 16.46
CA THR A 138 -2.83 -20.25 16.41
C THR A 138 -3.28 -19.07 15.53
N GLN A 139 -2.44 -18.06 15.34
CA GLN A 139 -2.68 -16.92 14.45
C GLN A 139 -2.42 -17.21 12.96
N GLY A 140 -1.78 -18.33 12.62
CA GLY A 140 -1.65 -18.80 11.23
C GLY A 140 -2.74 -19.80 10.82
N LEU A 141 -3.52 -20.30 11.78
CA LEU A 141 -4.64 -21.23 11.55
C LEU A 141 -5.97 -20.51 11.26
N ILE A 142 -6.02 -19.19 11.47
CA ILE A 142 -7.18 -18.30 11.23
C ILE A 142 -6.73 -17.24 10.24
#